data_AF-A0A4R4XYY1-F1
#
_entry.id   AF-A0A4R4XYY1-F1
#
_cell.length_a   1.000
_cell.length_b   1.000
_cell.length_c   1.000
_cell.angle_alpha   90.00
_cell.angle_beta   90.00
_cell.angle_gamma   90.00
#
_symmetry.space_group_name_H-M   'P 1'
#
loop_
_entity.id
_entity.type
_entity.pdbx_description
1 polymer ?
#
loop_
_entity_poly.entity_id
_entity_poly.type
_entity_poly.pdbx_seq_one_letter_code
_entity_poly.pdbx_strand_id
1 'polypeptide(L)'
;MFTAYGSEHRRLRSLLSKAFTPSRVEKLRPAVEQITDDLLDGLAMTPRGEPVDLRKRFAYPLPAEVICQLFGVPDAPRVPPCASPSTMSSPPRPVRKKLRPLDRRCIAALLTSLPPNGKNPATI
;
A
#
# COMPACT_ATOMS: atom_id res chain seq x y z
N MET A 1 -6.45 3.49 19.53
CA MET A 1 -7.75 4.18 19.41
C MET A 1 -7.48 5.63 19.78
N PHE A 2 -7.47 6.54 18.79
CA PHE A 2 -6.66 7.77 18.82
C PHE A 2 -7.10 8.80 19.89
N THR A 3 -8.34 8.70 20.37
CA THR A 3 -8.95 9.64 21.32
C THR A 3 -9.25 9.03 22.70
N ALA A 4 -8.82 7.79 22.99
CA ALA A 4 -9.09 7.09 24.26
C ALA A 4 -7.79 6.68 24.97
N TYR A 5 -7.81 6.68 26.30
CA TYR A 5 -6.65 6.41 27.16
C TYR A 5 -6.91 5.27 28.17
N GLY A 6 -5.85 4.76 28.81
CA GLY A 6 -5.95 3.81 29.93
C GLY A 6 -6.69 2.49 29.63
N SER A 7 -7.66 2.14 30.48
CA SER A 7 -8.47 0.92 30.36
C SER A 7 -9.35 0.94 29.10
N GLU A 8 -9.93 2.10 28.75
CA GLU A 8 -10.75 2.26 27.55
C GLU A 8 -9.94 2.02 26.27
N HIS A 9 -8.70 2.53 26.22
CA HIS A 9 -7.81 2.23 25.10
C HIS A 9 -7.55 0.72 24.96
N ARG A 10 -7.30 0.00 26.06
CA ARG A 10 -7.07 -1.45 26.06
C ARG A 10 -8.31 -2.22 25.61
N ARG A 11 -9.50 -1.85 26.09
CA ARG A 11 -10.79 -2.44 25.70
C ARG A 11 -11.00 -2.31 24.18
N LEU A 12 -10.83 -1.11 23.65
CA LEU A 12 -11.09 -0.82 22.22
C LEU A 12 -10.01 -1.42 21.31
N ARG A 13 -8.74 -1.41 21.74
CA ARG A 13 -7.65 -2.05 21.00
C ARG A 13 -7.80 -3.57 20.97
N SER A 14 -8.28 -4.21 22.05
CA SER A 14 -8.50 -5.67 22.08
C SER A 14 -9.48 -6.13 20.99
N LEU A 15 -10.51 -5.33 20.70
CA LEU A 15 -11.47 -5.63 19.63
C LEU A 15 -10.81 -5.54 18.24
N LEU A 16 -10.08 -4.47 17.97
CA LEU A 16 -9.44 -4.25 16.66
C LEU A 16 -8.24 -5.17 16.42
N SER A 17 -7.41 -5.46 17.43
CA SER A 17 -6.19 -6.27 17.27
C SER A 17 -6.47 -7.68 16.73
N LYS A 18 -7.65 -8.24 16.98
CA LYS A 18 -8.06 -9.55 16.44
C LYS A 18 -8.18 -9.54 14.91
N ALA A 19 -8.46 -8.39 14.31
CA ALA A 19 -8.52 -8.23 12.85
C ALA A 19 -7.13 -8.08 12.22
N PHE A 20 -6.14 -7.57 12.96
CA PHE A 20 -4.77 -7.31 12.49
C PHE A 20 -3.76 -8.31 13.05
N THR A 21 -4.12 -9.60 13.12
CA THR A 21 -3.18 -10.64 13.55
C THR A 21 -2.16 -10.94 12.45
N PRO A 22 -0.92 -11.36 12.79
CA PRO A 22 0.09 -11.72 11.80
C PRO A 22 -0.41 -12.77 10.79
N SER A 23 -1.18 -13.76 11.26
CA SER A 23 -1.78 -14.77 10.40
C SER A 23 -2.79 -14.19 9.40
N ARG A 24 -3.60 -13.19 9.79
CA ARG A 24 -4.51 -12.50 8.86
C ARG A 24 -3.77 -11.63 7.87
N VAL A 25 -2.73 -10.93 8.30
CA VAL A 25 -1.89 -10.13 7.41
C VAL A 25 -1.19 -11.01 6.38
N GLU A 26 -0.67 -12.17 6.78
CA GLU A 26 -0.03 -13.10 5.85
C GLU A 26 -1.01 -13.64 4.80
N LYS A 27 -2.27 -13.88 5.17
CA LYS A 27 -3.33 -14.27 4.23
C LYS A 27 -3.66 -13.18 3.20
N LEU A 28 -3.30 -11.92 3.44
CA LEU A 28 -3.48 -10.85 2.46
C LEU A 28 -2.38 -10.82 1.40
N ARG A 29 -1.26 -11.52 1.58
CA ARG A 29 -0.13 -11.49 0.64
C ARG A 29 -0.55 -11.73 -0.82
N PRO A 30 -1.33 -12.77 -1.16
CA PRO A 30 -1.71 -13.01 -2.56
C PRO A 30 -2.52 -11.86 -3.16
N ALA A 31 -3.34 -11.21 -2.33
CA ALA A 31 -4.20 -10.14 -2.78
C ALA A 31 -3.43 -8.81 -2.92
N VAL A 32 -2.43 -8.56 -2.06
CA VAL A 32 -1.47 -7.45 -2.21
C VAL A 32 -0.64 -7.62 -3.49
N GLU A 33 -0.18 -8.84 -3.78
CA GLU A 33 0.54 -9.18 -5.02
C GLU A 33 -0.34 -8.89 -6.25
N GLN A 34 -1.58 -9.36 -6.25
CA GLN A 34 -2.52 -9.08 -7.35
C GLN A 34 -2.76 -7.58 -7.56
N ILE A 35 -3.04 -6.82 -6.50
CA ILE A 35 -3.23 -5.36 -6.61
C ILE A 35 -1.96 -4.70 -7.15
N THR A 36 -0.80 -5.14 -6.69
CA THR A 36 0.49 -4.61 -7.14
C THR A 36 0.69 -4.85 -8.63
N ASP A 37 0.43 -6.08 -9.09
CA ASP A 37 0.54 -6.45 -10.50
C ASP A 37 -0.43 -5.64 -11.37
N ASP A 38 -1.69 -5.50 -10.97
CA ASP A 38 -2.69 -4.73 -11.71
C ASP A 38 -2.30 -3.25 -11.85
N LEU A 39 -1.77 -2.65 -10.78
CA LEU A 39 -1.30 -1.26 -10.80
C LEU A 39 -0.05 -1.09 -11.67
N LEU A 40 0.87 -2.07 -11.64
CA LEU A 40 2.08 -2.06 -12.47
C LEU A 40 1.75 -2.27 -13.95
N ASP A 41 0.82 -3.14 -14.28
CA ASP A 41 0.36 -3.36 -15.65
C ASP A 41 -0.30 -2.08 -16.19
N GLY A 42 -1.08 -1.36 -15.38
CA GLY A 42 -1.60 -0.03 -15.73
C GLY A 42 -0.51 1.01 -15.98
N LEU A 43 0.61 0.96 -15.25
CA LEU A 43 1.78 1.82 -15.50
C LEU A 43 2.52 1.43 -16.79
N ALA A 44 2.61 0.14 -17.09
CA ALA A 44 3.29 -0.39 -18.27
C ALA A 44 2.61 0.02 -19.59
N MET A 45 1.31 0.37 -19.54
CA MET A 45 0.59 0.94 -20.68
C MET A 45 1.03 2.37 -21.04
N THR A 46 1.81 3.04 -20.19
CA THR A 46 2.31 4.40 -20.49
C THR A 46 3.42 4.34 -21.54
N PRO A 47 3.39 5.22 -22.58
CA PRO A 47 4.46 5.32 -23.56
C PRO A 47 5.85 5.47 -22.93
N ARG A 48 6.84 4.78 -23.50
CA ARG A 48 8.24 4.91 -23.06
C ARG A 48 8.72 6.35 -23.18
N GLY A 49 9.30 6.86 -22.10
CA GLY A 49 9.86 8.21 -22.04
C GLY A 49 8.88 9.27 -21.51
N GLU A 50 7.61 8.93 -21.31
CA GLU A 50 6.65 9.82 -20.66
C GLU A 50 6.78 9.74 -19.13
N PRO A 51 6.86 10.88 -18.42
CA PRO A 51 6.92 10.89 -16.97
C PRO A 51 5.59 10.43 -16.36
N VAL A 52 5.67 9.53 -15.37
CA VAL A 52 4.50 9.04 -14.63
C VAL A 52 4.52 9.50 -13.18
N ASP A 53 3.39 9.98 -12.68
CA ASP A 53 3.17 10.24 -11.26
C ASP A 53 2.88 8.94 -10.50
N LEU A 54 3.93 8.34 -9.95
CA LEU A 54 3.84 7.13 -9.12
C LEU A 54 3.04 7.33 -7.83
N ARG A 55 2.96 8.55 -7.29
CA ARG A 55 2.17 8.81 -6.08
C ARG A 55 0.69 8.60 -6.40
N LYS A 56 0.23 9.23 -7.49
CA LYS A 56 -1.15 9.17 -7.94
C LYS A 56 -1.54 7.81 -8.47
N ARG A 57 -0.64 7.15 -9.21
CA ARG A 57 -0.93 5.92 -9.96
C ARG A 57 -0.63 4.62 -9.20
N PHE A 58 0.18 4.65 -8.14
CA PHE A 58 0.59 3.43 -7.43
C PHE A 58 0.53 3.59 -5.90
N ALA A 59 1.25 4.56 -5.34
CA ALA A 59 1.42 4.65 -3.88
C ALA A 59 0.15 5.03 -3.12
N TYR A 60 -0.76 5.76 -3.76
CA TYR A 60 -2.08 6.09 -3.19
C TYR A 60 -3.10 4.95 -3.34
N PRO A 61 -3.31 4.35 -4.54
CA PRO A 61 -4.29 3.28 -4.69
C PRO A 61 -3.91 1.99 -3.95
N LEU A 62 -2.63 1.59 -3.92
CA LEU A 62 -2.23 0.31 -3.34
C LEU A 62 -2.67 0.15 -1.86
N PRO A 63 -2.33 1.06 -0.92
CA PRO A 63 -2.77 0.92 0.47
C PRO A 63 -4.28 1.06 0.63
N ALA A 64 -4.94 1.85 -0.22
CA ALA A 64 -6.38 2.05 -0.20
C ALA A 64 -7.14 0.76 -0.57
N GLU A 65 -6.68 0.03 -1.58
CA GLU A 65 -7.29 -1.24 -1.97
C GLU A 65 -7.01 -2.34 -0.94
N VAL A 66 -5.77 -2.40 -0.41
CA VAL A 66 -5.39 -3.38 0.61
C VAL A 66 -6.22 -3.22 1.89
N ILE A 67 -6.45 -1.97 2.35
CA ILE A 67 -7.24 -1.75 3.56
C ILE A 67 -8.71 -2.12 3.35
N CYS A 68 -9.26 -1.87 2.16
CA CYS A 68 -10.62 -2.29 1.82
C CYS A 68 -10.78 -3.81 1.79
N GLN A 69 -9.81 -4.53 1.23
CA GLN A 69 -9.81 -6.00 1.28
C GLN A 69 -9.70 -6.54 2.71
N LEU A 70 -8.86 -5.92 3.55
CA LEU A 70 -8.74 -6.31 4.96
C LEU A 70 -10.07 -6.17 5.73
N PHE A 71 -10.86 -5.13 5.41
CA PHE A 71 -12.18 -4.91 5.99
C PHE A 71 -13.32 -5.65 5.28
N GLY A 72 -13.02 -6.39 4.20
CA GLY A 72 -14.02 -7.14 3.43
C GLY A 72 -15.03 -6.23 2.71
N VAL A 73 -14.63 -5.02 2.33
CA VAL A 73 -15.46 -4.10 1.56
C VAL A 73 -15.41 -4.54 0.09
N PRO A 74 -16.50 -5.08 -0.49
CA PRO A 74 -16.55 -5.42 -1.91
C PRO A 74 -16.47 -4.15 -2.74
N ASP A 75 -15.63 -4.16 -3.78
CA ASP A 75 -15.41 -3.05 -4.70
C ASP A 75 -15.22 -1.71 -4.01
N ALA A 76 -14.04 -1.55 -3.39
CA ALA A 76 -13.58 -0.23 -3.01
C ALA A 76 -13.67 0.68 -4.25
N PRO A 77 -14.48 1.76 -4.23
CA PRO A 77 -14.44 2.71 -5.33
C PRO A 77 -12.99 3.17 -5.41
N ARG A 78 -12.35 2.99 -6.59
CA ARG A 78 -10.98 3.47 -6.83
C ARG A 78 -10.95 4.90 -6.34
N VAL A 79 -10.32 5.11 -5.18
CA VAL A 79 -10.46 6.37 -4.45
C VAL A 79 -10.00 7.43 -5.41
N PRO A 80 -10.88 8.36 -5.85
CA PRO A 80 -10.47 9.38 -6.78
C PRO A 80 -9.27 10.08 -6.15
N PRO A 81 -8.17 10.23 -6.89
CA PRO A 81 -6.93 10.78 -6.34
C PRO A 81 -7.30 12.08 -5.65
N CYS A 82 -7.06 12.17 -4.33
CA CYS A 82 -7.56 13.23 -3.45
C CYS A 82 -7.65 14.57 -4.20
N ALA A 83 -8.85 14.87 -4.69
CA ALA A 83 -9.08 15.98 -5.60
C ALA A 83 -9.47 17.18 -4.74
N SER A 84 -8.47 17.88 -4.23
CA SER A 84 -8.67 19.26 -3.78
C SER A 84 -8.06 20.19 -4.82
N PRO A 85 -8.87 20.89 -5.64
CA PRO A 85 -8.41 22.05 -6.37
C PRO A 85 -8.39 23.22 -5.39
N SER A 86 -7.29 23.37 -4.67
CA SER A 86 -6.96 24.65 -4.04
C SER A 86 -5.66 25.12 -4.65
N THR A 87 -5.86 25.89 -5.72
CA THR A 87 -4.90 26.78 -6.34
C THR A 87 -4.14 27.54 -5.26
N MET A 88 -2.89 27.16 -5.00
CA MET A 88 -1.86 28.11 -4.62
C MET A 88 -0.56 27.63 -5.21
N SER A 89 -0.08 28.43 -6.15
CA SER A 89 1.17 28.31 -6.90
C SER A 89 2.22 27.43 -6.22
N SER A 90 2.35 26.21 -6.72
CA SER A 90 3.64 25.54 -6.75
C SER A 90 3.70 24.84 -8.11
N PRO A 91 4.64 25.21 -8.99
CA PRO A 91 4.89 24.39 -10.16
C PRO A 91 5.17 22.96 -9.66
N PRO A 92 4.74 21.91 -10.38
CA PRO A 92 5.09 20.56 -10.02
C PRO A 92 6.61 20.51 -9.90
N ARG A 93 7.14 20.34 -8.67
CA ARG A 93 8.58 20.17 -8.50
C ARG A 93 8.91 18.93 -9.33
N PRO A 94 9.78 19.04 -10.33
CA PRO A 94 10.18 17.86 -11.08
C PRO A 94 10.90 16.98 -10.07
N VAL A 95 10.26 15.90 -9.63
CA VAL A 95 10.96 14.81 -8.95
C VAL A 95 11.78 14.13 -10.03
N ARG A 96 12.88 14.77 -10.42
CA ARG A 96 13.85 14.24 -11.38
C ARG A 96 14.70 13.21 -10.66
N LYS A 97 14.07 12.14 -10.20
CA LYS A 97 14.77 10.88 -9.99
C LYS A 97 14.65 10.17 -11.32
N LYS A 98 15.79 9.94 -12.00
CA LYS A 98 15.91 8.90 -13.01
C LYS A 98 15.59 7.58 -12.30
N LEU A 99 14.30 7.27 -12.14
CA LEU A 99 13.90 5.93 -11.78
C LEU A 99 14.32 5.09 -12.98
N ARG A 100 15.34 4.27 -12.76
CA ARG A 100 15.68 3.19 -13.68
C ARG A 100 14.37 2.44 -13.98
N PRO A 101 14.15 1.99 -15.23
CA PRO A 101 12.94 1.26 -15.56
C PRO A 101 12.76 0.15 -14.52
N LEU A 102 11.66 0.20 -13.78
CA LEU A 102 11.29 -0.90 -12.88
C LEU A 102 10.90 -2.07 -13.79
N ASP A 103 11.89 -2.88 -14.14
CA ASP A 103 11.69 -4.16 -14.80
C ASP A 103 10.98 -5.11 -13.81
N ARG A 104 10.11 -5.99 -14.29
CA ARG A 104 9.41 -7.03 -13.50
C ARG A 104 10.39 -7.82 -12.61
N ARG A 105 11.64 -7.98 -13.06
CA ARG A 105 12.73 -8.61 -12.30
C ARG A 105 13.15 -7.84 -11.05
N CYS A 106 13.11 -6.52 -11.05
CA CYS A 106 13.51 -5.70 -9.89
C CYS A 106 12.48 -5.76 -8.76
N ILE A 107 11.19 -5.87 -9.08
CA ILE A 107 10.13 -5.97 -8.06
C ILE A 107 10.03 -7.39 -7.53
N ALA A 108 10.14 -8.40 -8.40
CA ALA A 108 10.28 -9.79 -7.96
C ALA A 108 11.49 -9.96 -7.03
N ALA A 109 12.64 -9.32 -7.34
CA ALA A 109 13.80 -9.33 -6.44
C ALA A 109 13.54 -8.62 -5.10
N LEU A 110 12.71 -7.57 -5.06
CA LEU A 110 12.31 -6.90 -3.81
C LEU A 110 11.35 -7.76 -2.97
N LEU A 111 10.42 -8.47 -3.62
CA LEU A 111 9.50 -9.41 -2.97
C LEU A 111 10.23 -10.68 -2.47
N THR A 112 11.21 -11.20 -3.23
CA THR A 112 12.07 -12.33 -2.81
C THR A 112 13.15 -11.91 -1.80
N SER A 113 13.49 -10.62 -1.74
CA SER A 113 14.39 -10.04 -0.72
C SER A 113 13.68 -9.72 0.59
N LEU A 114 12.36 -9.85 0.70
CA LEU A 114 11.73 -9.88 2.01
C LEU A 114 12.20 -11.15 2.72
N PRO A 115 12.92 -11.05 3.85
CA PRO A 115 13.32 -12.24 4.58
C PRO A 115 12.06 -13.03 4.93
N PRO A 116 12.08 -14.38 4.91
CA PRO A 116 11.04 -15.14 5.55
C PRO A 116 11.00 -14.67 6.99
N ASN A 117 9.96 -13.93 7.37
CA ASN A 117 9.76 -13.44 8.73
C ASN A 117 9.31 -14.64 9.57
N GLY A 118 10.28 -15.52 9.79
CA GLY A 118 10.15 -16.83 10.39
C GLY A 118 11.34 -17.02 11.30
N LYS A 119 11.28 -16.34 12.45
CA LYS A 119 11.73 -16.79 13.79
C LYS A 119 11.68 -15.59 14.73
N ASN A 120 10.57 -15.45 15.45
CA ASN A 120 10.62 -14.86 16.77
C ASN A 120 10.82 -16.04 17.74
N PRO A 121 12.06 -16.34 18.20
CA PRO A 121 12.21 -17.30 19.26
C PRO A 121 11.65 -16.65 20.53
N ALA A 122 10.72 -17.37 21.16
CA ALA A 122 10.31 -17.11 22.53
C ALA A 122 11.50 -16.74 23.40
N THR A 123 11.41 -15.64 24.14
CA THR A 123 12.06 -15.51 25.43
C THR A 123 11.09 -14.76 26.33
N ILE A 124 10.93 -15.37 27.50
CA ILE A 124 10.05 -15.12 28.64
C ILE A 124 10.04 -13.66 29.07
#